data_AF-A0A183HXF7-F1
#
_entry.id   AF-A0A183HXF7-F1
#
_cell.length_a   1.000
_cell.length_b   1.000
_cell.length_c   1.000
_cell.angle_alpha   90.00
_cell.angle_beta   90.00
_cell.angle_gamma   90.00
#
_symmetry.space_group_name_H-M   'P 1'
#
loop_
_entity.id
_entity.type
_entity.pdbx_description
1 polymer ?
#
loop_
_entity_poly.entity_id
_entity_poly.type
_entity_poly.pdbx_seq_one_letter_code
_entity_poly.pdbx_strand_id
1 'polypeptide(L)'
;MTKSFSVISDSESDGSSSSTEPWFCEACLYGLKEPPYCELCPNRFGAFKKADIGGGWVHLLCALYTPGITFGDVERLSAISWQEQDYKLFGKRVWLKI
;
A
#
# COMPACT_ATOMS: atom_id res chain seq x y z
N MET A 1 -55.89 24.90 -12.80
CA MET A 1 -55.88 23.42 -12.61
C MET A 1 -54.48 23.00 -12.18
N THR A 2 -54.30 22.77 -10.89
CA THR A 2 -53.10 22.16 -10.31
C THR A 2 -52.96 20.75 -10.87
N LYS A 3 -51.87 20.45 -11.59
CA LYS A 3 -51.48 19.07 -11.86
C LYS A 3 -50.17 18.83 -11.13
N SER A 4 -50.32 18.40 -9.88
CA SER A 4 -49.26 17.89 -9.04
C SER A 4 -48.49 16.84 -9.83
N PHE A 5 -47.23 17.12 -10.15
CA PHE A 5 -46.30 16.09 -10.55
C PHE A 5 -46.01 15.33 -9.26
N SER A 6 -46.67 14.19 -9.07
CA SER A 6 -46.42 13.29 -7.96
C SER A 6 -44.95 12.91 -8.00
N VAL A 7 -44.19 13.44 -7.04
CA VAL A 7 -42.85 12.99 -6.70
C VAL A 7 -42.95 11.51 -6.41
N ILE A 8 -42.51 10.69 -7.37
CA ILE A 8 -42.28 9.27 -7.13
C ILE A 8 -41.13 9.27 -6.15
N SER A 9 -41.41 8.87 -4.90
CA SER A 9 -40.39 8.62 -3.90
C SER A 9 -39.61 7.42 -4.39
N ASP A 10 -38.44 7.66 -4.99
CA ASP A 10 -37.53 6.59 -5.36
C ASP A 10 -37.11 5.88 -4.09
N SER A 11 -37.71 4.70 -3.90
CA SER A 11 -37.42 3.77 -2.83
C SER A 11 -35.91 3.51 -2.79
N GLU A 12 -35.33 3.94 -1.68
CA GLU A 12 -33.96 3.68 -1.24
C GLU A 12 -33.70 2.18 -1.33
N SER A 13 -33.00 1.79 -2.40
CA SER A 13 -32.60 0.42 -2.65
C SER A 13 -31.17 0.22 -2.16
N ASP A 14 -30.97 0.34 -0.85
CA ASP A 14 -29.74 -0.09 -0.18
C ASP A 14 -29.75 -1.62 -0.02
N GLY A 15 -29.60 -2.30 -1.16
CA GLY A 15 -29.51 -3.74 -1.27
C GLY A 15 -28.18 -4.17 -1.89
N SER A 16 -27.05 -3.69 -1.37
CA SER A 16 -25.74 -4.23 -1.72
C SER A 16 -24.98 -4.63 -0.45
N SER A 17 -24.95 -5.94 -0.17
CA SER A 17 -24.19 -6.56 0.92
C SER A 17 -22.68 -6.61 0.65
N SER A 18 -22.16 -5.64 -0.11
CA SER A 18 -20.72 -5.38 -0.15
C SER A 18 -20.45 -4.30 0.88
N SER A 19 -19.59 -4.56 1.87
CA SER A 19 -19.00 -3.49 2.68
C SER A 19 -18.49 -2.41 1.71
N THR A 20 -19.19 -1.29 1.62
CA THR A 20 -18.76 -0.09 0.89
C THR A 20 -17.68 0.67 1.65
N GLU A 21 -17.06 0.01 2.63
CA GLU A 21 -15.99 0.58 3.43
C GLU A 21 -14.80 0.92 2.53
N PRO A 22 -14.28 2.16 2.63
CA PRO A 22 -13.17 2.60 1.81
C PRO A 22 -11.91 1.77 2.11
N TRP A 23 -11.21 1.36 1.06
CA TRP A 23 -9.91 0.69 1.18
C TRP A 23 -8.79 1.72 1.34
N PHE A 24 -7.88 1.46 2.28
CA PHE A 24 -6.72 2.31 2.54
C PHE A 24 -5.42 1.52 2.39
N CYS A 25 -4.39 2.17 1.85
CA CYS A 25 -3.05 1.60 1.84
C CYS A 25 -2.45 1.59 3.26
N GLU A 26 -1.40 0.81 3.44
CA GLU A 26 -0.78 0.62 4.75
C GLU A 26 -0.27 1.94 5.36
N ALA A 27 0.32 2.83 4.55
CA ALA A 27 0.74 4.15 5.01
C ALA A 27 -0.44 5.00 5.52
N CYS A 28 -1.59 4.95 4.82
CA CYS A 28 -2.80 5.66 5.24
C CYS A 28 -3.41 5.06 6.51
N LEU A 29 -3.40 3.73 6.65
CA LEU A 29 -3.85 3.05 7.88
C LEU A 29 -2.99 3.44 9.09
N TYR A 30 -1.70 3.72 8.87
CA TYR A 30 -0.79 4.25 9.88
C TYR A 30 -0.93 5.77 10.11
N GLY A 31 -1.86 6.44 9.41
CA GLY A 31 -2.13 7.88 9.57
C GLY A 31 -1.06 8.78 8.96
N LEU A 32 -0.22 8.28 8.05
CA LEU A 32 0.78 9.09 7.36
C LEU A 32 0.09 10.02 6.35
N LYS A 33 0.30 11.32 6.51
CA LYS A 33 -0.23 12.36 5.59
C LYS A 33 0.62 12.53 4.33
N GLU A 34 1.90 12.21 4.44
CA GLU A 34 2.86 12.24 3.34
C GLU A 34 3.44 10.83 3.13
N PRO A 35 3.78 10.45 1.89
CA PRO A 35 4.36 9.15 1.62
C PRO A 35 5.71 9.02 2.33
N PRO A 36 5.96 7.89 3.01
CA PRO A 36 7.23 7.65 3.67
C PRO A 36 8.36 7.48 2.64
N TYR A 37 9.59 7.47 3.13
CA TYR A 37 10.75 7.19 2.28
C TYR A 37 10.98 5.69 2.18
N CYS A 38 11.22 5.20 0.97
CA CYS A 38 11.64 3.82 0.75
C CYS A 38 13.12 3.67 1.12
N GLU A 39 13.45 2.68 1.95
CA GLU A 39 14.85 2.41 2.31
C GLU A 39 15.67 1.76 1.17
N LEU A 40 14.99 1.19 0.17
CA LEU A 40 15.64 0.46 -0.93
C LEU A 40 15.86 1.32 -2.18
N CYS A 41 15.18 2.47 -2.32
CA CYS A 41 15.30 3.30 -3.52
C CYS A 41 15.00 4.79 -3.23
N PRO A 42 15.50 5.72 -4.08
CA PRO A 42 15.30 7.15 -3.88
C PRO A 42 13.91 7.67 -4.31
N ASN A 43 13.04 6.80 -4.84
CA ASN A 43 11.72 7.19 -5.34
C ASN A 43 10.78 7.53 -4.18
N ARG A 44 9.94 8.56 -4.36
CA ARG A 44 9.09 9.11 -3.28
C ARG A 44 7.66 8.58 -3.25
N PHE A 45 7.18 8.02 -4.34
CA PHE A 45 5.79 7.59 -4.47
C PHE A 45 5.72 6.13 -4.91
N GLY A 46 4.67 5.45 -4.49
CA GLY A 46 4.42 4.05 -4.81
C GLY A 46 3.57 3.37 -3.74
N ALA A 47 3.46 2.04 -3.84
CA ALA A 47 2.82 1.22 -2.83
C ALA A 47 3.83 0.85 -1.74
N PHE A 48 3.58 1.30 -0.51
CA PHE A 48 4.46 1.07 0.63
C PHE A 48 3.96 -0.04 1.54
N LYS A 49 4.91 -0.73 2.15
CA LYS A 49 4.72 -1.76 3.16
C LYS A 49 5.67 -1.50 4.32
N LYS A 50 5.21 -1.76 5.54
CA LYS A 50 6.03 -1.57 6.72
C LYS A 50 7.06 -2.70 6.82
N ALA A 51 8.29 -2.31 7.10
CA ALA A 51 9.36 -3.23 7.38
C ALA A 51 9.27 -3.78 8.81
N ASP A 52 9.66 -5.03 8.98
CA ASP A 52 9.75 -5.65 10.30
C ASP A 52 10.96 -5.12 11.08
N ILE A 53 12.06 -4.86 10.38
CA ILE A 53 13.30 -4.33 10.95
C ILE A 53 13.23 -2.80 11.02
N GLY A 54 13.54 -2.25 12.20
CA GLY A 54 13.79 -0.81 12.37
C GLY A 54 12.56 0.10 12.21
N GLY A 55 11.37 -0.46 11.97
CA GLY A 55 10.14 0.32 11.77
C GLY A 55 10.13 1.14 10.47
N GLY A 56 10.99 0.78 9.51
CA GLY A 56 11.15 1.43 8.22
C GLY A 56 9.99 1.21 7.26
N TRP A 57 10.09 1.84 6.09
CA TRP A 57 9.14 1.68 4.99
C TRP A 57 9.88 1.31 3.71
N VAL A 58 9.27 0.40 2.96
CA VAL A 58 9.79 0.00 1.66
C VAL A 58 8.66 -0.09 0.65
N HIS A 59 8.98 0.18 -0.61
CA HIS A 59 8.05 -0.13 -1.68
C HIS A 59 7.88 -1.64 -1.81
N LEU A 60 6.65 -2.08 -2.02
CA LEU A 60 6.35 -3.49 -2.28
C LEU A 60 7.13 -4.02 -3.51
N LEU A 61 7.22 -3.21 -4.58
CA LEU A 61 8.00 -3.58 -5.76
C LEU A 61 9.49 -3.69 -5.46
N CYS A 62 10.04 -2.78 -4.65
CA CYS A 62 11.44 -2.89 -4.26
C CYS A 62 11.70 -4.17 -3.46
N ALA A 63 10.76 -4.57 -2.59
CA ALA A 63 10.86 -5.81 -1.85
C ALA A 63 10.80 -7.06 -2.75
N LEU A 64 9.96 -7.04 -3.80
CA LEU A 64 9.83 -8.17 -4.72
C LEU A 64 11.03 -8.35 -5.66
N TYR A 65 11.62 -7.25 -6.12
CA TYR A 65 12.69 -7.27 -7.13
C TYR A 65 14.10 -7.15 -6.55
N THR A 66 14.25 -6.85 -5.27
CA THR A 66 15.55 -6.86 -4.61
C THR A 66 15.83 -8.28 -4.11
N PRO A 67 16.94 -8.92 -4.53
CA PRO A 67 17.28 -10.24 -4.03
C PRO A 67 17.58 -10.18 -2.53
N GLY A 68 17.23 -11.24 -1.79
CA GLY A 68 17.49 -11.36 -0.35
C GLY A 68 16.59 -10.51 0.55
N ILE A 69 15.46 -10.07 0.02
CA ILE A 69 14.32 -9.62 0.82
C ILE A 69 13.44 -10.82 1.15
N THR A 70 12.93 -10.87 2.38
CA THR A 70 11.97 -11.88 2.84
C THR A 70 10.68 -11.23 3.32
N PHE A 71 9.59 -11.99 3.25
CA PHE A 71 8.27 -11.59 3.75
C PHE A 71 7.90 -12.51 4.90
N GLY A 72 7.49 -11.95 6.04
CA GLY A 72 6.95 -12.73 7.15
C GLY A 72 5.55 -13.31 6.85
N ASP A 73 4.75 -12.60 6.07
CA ASP A 73 3.46 -13.09 5.53
C ASP A 73 3.42 -12.82 4.02
N VAL A 74 3.50 -13.89 3.22
CA VAL A 74 3.52 -13.84 1.76
C VAL A 74 2.13 -13.56 1.19
N GLU A 75 1.05 -13.95 1.87
CA GLU A 75 -0.32 -13.70 1.40
C GLU A 75 -0.68 -12.23 1.54
N ARG A 76 -0.29 -11.60 2.65
CA ARG A 76 -0.50 -10.17 2.88
C ARG A 76 0.63 -9.28 2.38
N LEU A 77 1.72 -9.89 1.90
CA LEU A 77 2.96 -9.23 1.49
C LEU A 77 3.41 -8.21 2.55
N SER A 78 3.55 -8.70 3.78
CA SER A 78 3.83 -7.88 4.97
C SER A 78 4.99 -8.44 5.79
N ALA A 79 5.45 -7.69 6.79
CA ALA A 79 6.64 -7.99 7.59
C ALA A 79 7.88 -8.19 6.70
N ILE A 80 8.22 -7.14 5.95
CA ILE A 80 9.33 -7.18 5.00
C ILE A 80 10.65 -7.05 5.76
N SER A 81 11.58 -7.96 5.50
CA SER A 81 12.89 -8.02 6.15
C SER A 81 14.01 -8.14 5.10
N TRP A 82 15.15 -7.51 5.37
CA TRP A 82 16.35 -7.50 4.50
C TRP A 82 17.64 -7.70 5.29
N GLN A 83 17.55 -8.33 6.47
CA GLN A 83 18.66 -8.51 7.42
C GLN A 83 19.87 -9.24 6.84
N GLU A 84 19.66 -10.06 5.82
CA GLU A 84 20.71 -10.89 5.19
C GLU A 84 21.38 -10.21 3.98
N GLN A 85 21.01 -8.96 3.67
CA GLN A 85 21.66 -8.20 2.59
C GLN A 85 23.02 -7.67 3.02
N ASP A 86 24.05 -7.94 2.22
CA ASP A 86 25.36 -7.30 2.36
C ASP A 86 25.16 -5.78 2.27
N TYR A 87 25.49 -5.07 3.36
CA TYR A 87 25.38 -3.61 3.46
C TYR A 87 26.08 -2.87 2.31
N LYS A 88 27.02 -3.53 1.62
CA LYS A 88 27.67 -3.03 0.41
C LYS A 88 26.75 -2.88 -0.80
N LEU A 89 25.57 -3.50 -0.78
CA LEU A 89 24.54 -3.41 -1.82
C LEU A 89 23.47 -2.37 -1.47
N PHE A 90 23.41 -1.94 -0.21
CA PHE A 90 22.49 -0.90 0.24
C PHE A 90 22.80 0.42 -0.47
N GLY A 91 21.82 0.99 -1.17
CA GLY A 91 21.99 2.21 -1.97
C GLY A 91 22.69 2.03 -3.33
N LYS A 92 23.19 0.82 -3.67
CA LYS A 92 23.61 0.54 -5.05
C LYS A 92 22.35 0.34 -5.90
N ARG A 93 22.29 1.04 -7.03
CA ARG A 93 21.17 1.03 -7.99
C ARG A 93 21.05 -0.31 -8.73
N VAL A 94 20.90 -1.42 -8.00
CA VAL A 94 20.80 -2.77 -8.59
C VAL A 94 19.48 -2.92 -9.37
N TRP A 95 18.47 -2.12 -9.03
CA TRP A 95 17.17 -2.08 -9.71
C TRP A 95 17.17 -1.36 -11.08
N LEU A 96 18.22 -0.65 -11.47
CA LEU A 96 18.30 0.03 -12.79
C LEU A 96 18.74 -0.89 -13.95
N LYS A 97 18.68 -2.21 -13.79
CA LYS A 97 19.19 -3.18 -14.77
C LYS A 97 18.11 -4.00 -15.47
N ILE A 98 16.87 -3.51 -15.44
CA ILE A 98 15.75 -3.96 -16.28
C ILE A 98 15.50 -2.95 -17.39
#